data_AF-A0A4R2RCC8-F1
#
_entry.id   AF-A0A4R2RCC8-F1
#
_cell.length_a   1.000
_cell.length_b   1.000
_cell.length_c   1.000
_cell.angle_alpha   90.00
_cell.angle_beta   90.00
_cell.angle_gamma   90.00
#
_symmetry.space_group_name_H-M   'P 1'
#
loop_
_entity.id
_entity.type
_entity.pdbx_description
1 polymer ?
#
loop_
_entity_poly.entity_id
_entity_poly.type
_entity_poly.pdbx_seq_one_letter_code
_entity_poly.pdbx_strand_id
1 'polypeptide(L)'
;MFRMFKSKGKIVETKNIQSNNFNKKLLKAIQSIREGQVTYLDIDEKSQETLEIAKEWNALVDALCAERRNTVLGVNNLLIEITKMDSIKDMLSCVRQQSQSMTTIAASTEQMAASVDDVSSWANKATEYAEKAVTVATEGADTIVNAFSFVEESFVSIDQIDSQMHGVQERTKKIGEVIDIIKRIAEQTNLLALNATIEAARAGDQGRGFAVVADEVRRLSEDTKSSIKVIQDNINKLQEETHRAVENIENASQRLLSGKNMVTGAVGSIEEIRQAITMIKDDMLHIAGDNDEQSAASEEIASEVSTVAAETEKLLQECVDTGKNVFLLSQSINNIRMELANNTFCLQEQDILDICIADHLLWRWRVYNMLLSYEQIDSKMVNTHHECRLGKWYYTTGMQMFKDNRTFIDLEKPHADLHKFAKEAATAYENSNMRAAEKALEQMEVCSRKVVDGLRILKEMKA
;
A
#
# COMPACT_ATOMS: atom_id res chain seq x y z
N MET A 1 0.00 78.16 107.32
CA MET A 1 0.87 79.36 107.26
C MET A 1 1.26 79.57 105.81
N PHE A 2 0.93 80.75 105.29
CA PHE A 2 1.11 81.27 103.92
C PHE A 2 2.51 81.09 103.31
N ARG A 3 2.60 80.83 101.98
CA ARG A 3 2.87 81.89 100.97
C ARG A 3 2.95 81.31 99.54
N MET A 4 2.20 81.93 98.64
CA MET A 4 2.41 81.93 97.19
C MET A 4 3.74 82.62 96.84
N PHE A 5 4.39 82.20 95.76
CA PHE A 5 4.99 83.13 94.79
C PHE A 5 4.97 82.52 93.37
N LYS A 6 4.37 83.28 92.45
CA LYS A 6 4.42 83.09 90.99
C LYS A 6 5.71 83.70 90.43
N SER A 7 6.24 83.11 89.36
CA SER A 7 7.00 83.79 88.30
C SER A 7 7.21 82.83 87.12
N LYS A 8 6.28 82.76 86.16
CA LYS A 8 6.40 83.29 84.78
C LYS A 8 7.76 83.10 84.09
N GLY A 9 7.72 82.39 82.95
CA GLY A 9 8.67 82.54 81.87
C GLY A 9 8.99 81.22 81.15
N LYS A 10 8.20 80.85 80.14
CA LYS A 10 8.75 80.17 78.96
C LYS A 10 7.96 80.51 77.71
N ILE A 11 8.75 80.95 76.75
CA ILE A 11 8.45 81.50 75.44
C ILE A 11 8.49 80.34 74.44
N VAL A 12 7.72 80.50 73.35
CA VAL A 12 7.82 79.83 72.04
C VAL A 12 7.00 78.55 71.88
N GLU A 13 5.67 78.71 71.86
CA GLU A 13 4.87 78.07 70.81
C GLU A 13 5.04 78.89 69.55
N THR A 14 5.66 78.33 68.50
CA THR A 14 5.46 78.65 67.07
C THR A 14 6.56 77.99 66.24
N LYS A 15 6.37 76.71 65.87
CA LYS A 15 7.00 76.11 64.66
C LYS A 15 6.53 74.71 64.26
N ASN A 16 5.54 74.11 64.92
CA ASN A 16 5.25 72.67 64.73
C ASN A 16 3.94 72.33 64.00
N ILE A 17 3.28 73.30 63.36
CA ILE A 17 1.96 73.07 62.73
C ILE A 17 2.10 72.53 61.28
N GLN A 18 3.19 72.84 60.56
CA GLN A 18 3.39 72.38 59.17
C GLN A 18 4.04 70.99 59.06
N SER A 19 5.06 70.67 59.89
CA SER A 19 5.70 69.33 59.93
C SER A 19 4.71 68.21 60.27
N ASN A 20 3.69 68.51 61.08
CA ASN A 20 2.64 67.58 61.46
C ASN A 20 1.65 67.27 60.32
N ASN A 21 1.65 68.04 59.23
CA ASN A 21 0.79 67.81 58.07
C ASN A 21 1.46 66.87 57.04
N PHE A 22 2.75 67.08 56.74
CA PHE A 22 3.51 66.19 55.84
C PHE A 22 3.60 64.76 56.38
N ASN A 23 3.94 64.59 57.66
CA ASN A 23 3.99 63.26 58.29
C ASN A 23 2.64 62.52 58.23
N LYS A 24 1.52 63.24 58.30
CA LYS A 24 0.18 62.66 58.10
C LYS A 24 -0.09 62.30 56.64
N LYS A 25 0.37 63.11 55.67
CA LYS A 25 0.29 62.79 54.24
C LYS A 25 1.13 61.56 53.90
N LEU A 26 2.37 61.46 54.40
CA LEU A 26 3.23 60.30 54.22
C LEU A 26 2.62 59.04 54.87
N LEU A 27 2.10 59.13 56.10
CA LEU A 27 1.42 58.01 56.74
C LEU A 27 0.20 57.53 55.94
N LYS A 28 -0.60 58.47 55.40
CA LYS A 28 -1.70 58.15 54.50
C LYS A 28 -1.20 57.50 53.21
N ALA A 29 -0.11 57.99 52.62
CA ALA A 29 0.46 57.40 51.42
C ALA A 29 0.95 55.96 51.64
N ILE A 30 1.56 55.68 52.80
CA ILE A 30 1.93 54.32 53.24
C ILE A 30 0.69 53.43 53.43
N GLN A 31 -0.37 53.97 54.06
CA GLN A 31 -1.65 53.26 54.21
C GLN A 31 -2.28 52.97 52.85
N SER A 32 -2.22 53.91 51.89
CA SER A 32 -2.68 53.71 50.53
C SER A 32 -1.96 52.54 49.87
N ILE A 33 -0.62 52.42 49.97
CA ILE A 33 0.12 51.25 49.44
C ILE A 33 -0.37 49.93 50.04
N ARG A 34 -0.59 49.90 51.36
CA ARG A 34 -1.12 48.71 52.03
C ARG A 34 -2.53 48.33 51.53
N GLU A 35 -3.32 49.31 51.14
CA GLU A 35 -4.68 49.13 50.59
C GLU A 35 -4.69 48.86 49.08
N GLY A 36 -3.52 48.67 48.46
CA GLY A 36 -3.39 48.46 47.01
C GLY A 36 -3.57 49.74 46.19
N GLN A 37 -3.53 50.88 46.88
CA GLN A 37 -3.44 52.22 46.34
C GLN A 37 -1.95 52.71 46.38
N VAL A 38 -1.65 53.96 46.06
CA VAL A 38 -0.39 54.58 45.67
C VAL A 38 -0.78 56.05 45.70
N THR A 39 -0.02 56.83 46.43
CA THR A 39 -0.32 58.26 46.56
C THR A 39 1.01 58.95 46.37
N TYR A 40 1.13 59.70 45.28
CA TYR A 40 2.31 60.55 45.08
C TYR A 40 2.26 61.71 46.07
N LEU A 41 3.41 62.05 46.64
CA LEU A 41 3.54 63.21 47.52
C LEU A 41 3.89 64.45 46.69
N ASP A 42 3.24 65.57 47.00
CA ASP A 42 3.48 66.87 46.36
C ASP A 42 4.92 67.34 46.60
N ILE A 43 5.55 67.91 45.56
CA ILE A 43 6.95 68.36 45.57
C ILE A 43 7.07 69.86 45.97
N ASP A 44 5.96 70.54 46.26
CA ASP A 44 5.91 71.97 46.63
C ASP A 44 6.17 72.25 48.14
N GLU A 45 6.85 71.33 48.83
CA GLU A 45 7.17 71.42 50.25
C GLU A 45 8.27 72.46 50.54
N LYS A 46 8.06 73.34 51.53
CA LYS A 46 8.95 74.48 51.83
C LYS A 46 10.27 74.11 52.53
N SER A 47 10.45 72.85 52.94
CA SER A 47 11.65 72.40 53.66
C SER A 47 12.43 71.37 52.82
N GLN A 48 13.76 71.49 52.81
CA GLN A 48 14.64 70.60 52.04
C GLN A 48 14.48 69.12 52.45
N GLU A 49 14.33 68.85 53.75
CA GLU A 49 14.16 67.48 54.27
C GLU A 49 12.85 66.83 53.82
N THR A 50 11.72 67.57 53.86
CA THR A 50 10.44 67.02 53.40
C THR A 50 10.36 66.85 51.89
N LEU A 51 11.07 67.71 51.13
CA LEU A 51 11.25 67.57 49.69
C LEU A 51 12.03 66.30 49.31
N GLU A 52 13.12 65.99 50.03
CA GLU A 52 13.91 64.77 49.78
C GLU A 52 13.10 63.50 50.10
N ILE A 53 12.36 63.46 51.21
CA ILE A 53 11.49 62.33 51.54
C ILE A 53 10.38 62.14 50.50
N ALA A 54 9.76 63.22 50.01
CA ALA A 54 8.75 63.14 48.97
C ALA A 54 9.31 62.57 47.65
N LYS A 55 10.54 62.96 47.27
CA LYS A 55 11.22 62.42 46.08
C LYS A 55 11.53 60.93 46.22
N GLU A 56 12.12 60.50 47.34
CA GLU A 56 12.44 59.09 47.59
C GLU A 56 11.17 58.22 47.67
N TRP A 57 10.10 58.74 48.28
CA TRP A 57 8.80 58.06 48.28
C TRP A 57 8.24 57.89 46.86
N ASN A 58 8.24 58.95 46.06
CA ASN A 58 7.75 58.89 44.68
C ASN A 58 8.61 57.93 43.84
N ALA A 59 9.94 57.92 44.03
CA ALA A 59 10.84 56.97 43.36
C ALA A 59 10.58 55.51 43.78
N LEU A 60 10.30 55.26 45.07
CA LEU A 60 9.90 53.93 45.56
C LEU A 60 8.57 53.49 44.93
N VAL A 61 7.61 54.41 44.84
CA VAL A 61 6.32 54.19 44.18
C VAL A 61 6.52 53.82 42.70
N ASP A 62 7.37 54.57 41.98
CA ASP A 62 7.67 54.30 40.56
C ASP A 62 8.29 52.91 40.39
N ALA A 63 9.27 52.55 41.23
CA ALA A 63 9.91 51.25 41.20
C ALA A 63 8.93 50.11 41.50
N LEU A 64 8.07 50.27 42.51
CA LEU A 64 7.03 49.31 42.85
C LEU A 64 6.01 49.15 41.72
N CYS A 65 5.60 50.24 41.10
CA CYS A 65 4.68 50.19 39.97
C CYS A 65 5.30 49.56 38.72
N ALA A 66 6.57 49.84 38.42
CA ALA A 66 7.29 49.20 37.34
C ALA A 66 7.39 47.68 37.54
N GLU A 67 7.78 47.22 38.73
CA GLU A 67 7.91 45.79 39.03
C GLU A 67 6.56 45.06 38.97
N ARG A 68 5.52 45.69 39.53
CA ARG A 68 4.16 45.16 39.47
C ARG A 68 3.66 45.04 38.03
N ARG A 69 3.85 46.08 37.22
CA ARG A 69 3.50 46.09 35.80
C ARG A 69 4.22 44.97 35.06
N ASN A 70 5.53 44.82 35.27
CA ASN A 70 6.31 43.75 34.66
C ASN A 70 5.76 42.37 35.03
N THR A 71 5.38 42.17 36.29
CA THR A 71 4.77 40.91 36.75
C THR A 71 3.43 40.64 36.08
N VAL A 72 2.54 41.63 36.03
CA VAL A 72 1.21 41.49 35.40
C VAL A 72 1.34 41.19 33.92
N LEU A 73 2.17 41.94 33.19
CA LEU A 73 2.40 41.75 31.76
C LEU A 73 3.14 40.43 31.49
N GLY A 74 4.07 40.02 32.35
CA GLY A 74 4.76 38.73 32.27
C GLY A 74 3.78 37.54 32.37
N VAL A 75 2.91 37.54 33.37
CA VAL A 75 1.86 36.50 33.51
C VAL A 75 0.87 36.55 32.35
N ASN A 76 0.52 37.76 31.87
CA ASN A 76 -0.35 37.93 30.71
C ASN A 76 0.27 37.30 29.44
N ASN A 77 1.57 37.50 29.22
CA ASN A 77 2.29 36.91 28.11
C ASN A 77 2.38 35.38 28.22
N LEU A 78 2.60 34.84 29.43
CA LEU A 78 2.56 33.38 29.65
C LEU A 78 1.20 32.78 29.25
N LEU A 79 0.10 33.46 29.57
CA LEU A 79 -1.22 33.02 29.15
C LEU A 79 -1.35 33.02 27.62
N ILE A 80 -0.90 34.09 26.96
CA ILE A 80 -0.92 34.19 25.50
C ILE A 80 -0.12 33.03 24.86
N GLU A 81 1.08 32.71 25.36
CA GLU A 81 1.87 31.61 24.83
C GLU A 81 1.18 30.24 25.00
N ILE A 82 0.54 29.99 26.15
CA ILE A 82 -0.24 28.76 26.35
C ILE A 82 -1.40 28.65 25.37
N THR A 83 -2.08 29.75 25.04
CA THR A 83 -3.19 29.70 24.07
C THR A 83 -2.75 29.34 22.64
N LYS A 84 -1.44 29.32 22.35
CA LYS A 84 -0.85 28.86 21.09
C LYS A 84 -0.47 27.37 21.09
N MET A 85 -0.66 26.65 22.20
CA MET A 85 -0.40 25.21 22.29
C MET A 85 -1.57 24.38 21.72
N ASP A 86 -2.09 24.77 20.56
CA ASP A 86 -3.20 24.11 19.87
C ASP A 86 -2.79 22.89 19.02
N SER A 87 -1.48 22.61 18.92
CA SER A 87 -0.94 21.43 18.24
C SER A 87 -1.30 20.09 18.91
N ILE A 88 -1.82 20.11 20.14
CA ILE A 88 -2.27 18.90 20.87
C ILE A 88 -3.42 18.22 20.12
N LYS A 89 -4.33 18.99 19.51
CA LYS A 89 -5.41 18.45 18.69
C LYS A 89 -4.86 17.66 17.50
N ASP A 90 -3.88 18.22 16.79
CA ASP A 90 -3.27 17.59 15.63
C ASP A 90 -2.54 16.31 16.03
N MET A 91 -1.86 16.32 17.17
CA MET A 91 -1.21 15.15 17.75
C MET A 91 -2.22 14.03 18.05
N LEU A 92 -3.34 14.35 18.73
CA LEU A 92 -4.42 13.39 18.99
C LEU A 92 -5.04 12.83 17.70
N SER A 93 -5.22 13.66 16.68
CA SER A 93 -5.72 13.23 15.37
C SER A 93 -4.75 12.27 14.69
N CYS A 94 -3.44 12.60 14.70
CA CYS A 94 -2.39 11.78 14.12
C CYS A 94 -2.32 10.39 14.79
N VAL A 95 -2.35 10.34 16.11
CA VAL A 95 -2.30 9.07 16.87
C VAL A 95 -3.55 8.21 16.63
N ARG A 96 -4.74 8.82 16.55
CA ARG A 96 -5.96 8.09 16.18
C ARG A 96 -5.89 7.51 14.77
N GLN A 97 -5.34 8.27 13.82
CA GLN A 97 -5.14 7.78 12.46
C GLN A 97 -4.14 6.61 12.44
N GLN A 98 -3.05 6.71 13.20
CA GLN A 98 -2.07 5.64 13.35
C GLN A 98 -2.71 4.36 13.92
N SER A 99 -3.56 4.48 14.95
CA SER A 99 -4.31 3.36 15.52
C SER A 99 -5.22 2.67 14.49
N GLN A 100 -5.92 3.46 13.67
CA GLN A 100 -6.73 2.92 12.57
C GLN A 100 -5.87 2.20 11.53
N SER A 101 -4.72 2.78 11.16
CA SER A 101 -3.76 2.14 10.26
C SER A 101 -3.25 0.81 10.80
N MET A 102 -2.97 0.70 12.12
CA MET A 102 -2.55 -0.57 12.73
C MET A 102 -3.62 -1.65 12.59
N THR A 103 -4.90 -1.30 12.79
CA THR A 103 -6.02 -2.25 12.56
C THR A 103 -6.05 -2.77 11.12
N THR A 104 -5.78 -1.90 10.14
CA THR A 104 -5.73 -2.30 8.71
C THR A 104 -4.53 -3.18 8.39
N ILE A 105 -3.36 -2.89 8.97
CA ILE A 105 -2.16 -3.71 8.79
C ILE A 105 -2.36 -5.09 9.44
N ALA A 106 -2.96 -5.16 10.63
CA ALA A 106 -3.28 -6.42 11.29
C ALA A 106 -4.15 -7.32 10.40
N ALA A 107 -5.25 -6.79 9.86
CA ALA A 107 -6.14 -7.53 8.96
C ALA A 107 -5.42 -7.99 7.67
N SER A 108 -4.54 -7.15 7.13
CA SER A 108 -3.74 -7.50 5.94
C SER A 108 -2.74 -8.62 6.25
N THR A 109 -2.19 -8.64 7.46
CA THR A 109 -1.25 -9.66 7.93
C THR A 109 -1.95 -11.01 8.13
N GLU A 110 -3.16 -11.01 8.69
CA GLU A 110 -4.00 -12.23 8.76
C GLU A 110 -4.31 -12.80 7.37
N GLN A 111 -4.66 -11.94 6.41
CA GLN A 111 -4.92 -12.36 5.04
C GLN A 111 -3.65 -12.91 4.36
N MET A 112 -2.49 -12.32 4.65
CA MET A 112 -1.20 -12.80 4.16
C MET A 112 -0.88 -14.20 4.71
N ALA A 113 -1.10 -14.44 6.01
CA ALA A 113 -0.92 -15.76 6.61
C ALA A 113 -1.81 -16.83 5.94
N ALA A 114 -3.08 -16.51 5.65
CA ALA A 114 -3.95 -17.42 4.90
C ALA A 114 -3.45 -17.70 3.47
N SER A 115 -2.91 -16.67 2.80
CA SER A 115 -2.39 -16.80 1.43
C SER A 115 -1.13 -17.68 1.38
N VAL A 116 -0.26 -17.58 2.39
CA VAL A 116 0.92 -18.46 2.56
C VAL A 116 0.49 -19.92 2.71
N ASP A 117 -0.58 -20.18 3.45
CA ASP A 117 -1.11 -21.55 3.63
C ASP A 117 -1.70 -22.11 2.32
N ASP A 118 -2.41 -21.28 1.55
CA ASP A 118 -2.93 -21.64 0.22
C ASP A 118 -1.80 -21.96 -0.77
N VAL A 119 -0.73 -21.14 -0.81
CA VAL A 119 0.43 -21.36 -1.68
C VAL A 119 1.14 -22.67 -1.33
N SER A 120 1.31 -22.98 -0.03
CA SER A 120 1.83 -24.28 0.42
C SER A 120 0.98 -25.45 -0.09
N SER A 121 -0.34 -25.34 0.02
CA SER A 121 -1.27 -26.36 -0.49
C SER A 121 -1.13 -26.56 -2.00
N TRP A 122 -0.97 -25.48 -2.77
CA TRP A 122 -0.78 -25.55 -4.22
C TRP A 122 0.57 -26.15 -4.61
N ALA A 123 1.66 -25.79 -3.91
CA ALA A 123 2.98 -26.36 -4.16
C ALA A 123 2.99 -27.88 -3.93
N ASN A 124 2.34 -28.34 -2.86
CA ASN A 124 2.18 -29.77 -2.57
C ASN A 124 1.37 -30.50 -3.65
N LYS A 125 0.24 -29.93 -4.09
CA LYS A 125 -0.57 -30.51 -5.18
C LYS A 125 0.17 -30.54 -6.51
N ALA A 126 0.92 -29.49 -6.83
CA ALA A 126 1.74 -29.44 -8.03
C ALA A 126 2.85 -30.50 -8.02
N THR A 127 3.47 -30.73 -6.86
CA THR A 127 4.42 -31.84 -6.67
C THR A 127 3.76 -33.19 -6.91
N GLU A 128 2.57 -33.43 -6.35
CA GLU A 128 1.81 -34.66 -6.59
C GLU A 128 1.48 -34.86 -8.09
N TYR A 129 1.08 -33.80 -8.79
CA TYR A 129 0.83 -33.86 -10.22
C TYR A 129 2.10 -34.10 -11.04
N ALA A 130 3.23 -33.52 -10.65
CA ALA A 130 4.52 -33.79 -11.27
C ALA A 130 4.90 -35.27 -11.12
N GLU A 131 4.75 -35.87 -9.93
CA GLU A 131 5.06 -37.29 -9.70
C GLU A 131 4.16 -38.22 -10.53
N LYS A 132 2.86 -37.90 -10.62
CA LYS A 132 1.93 -38.61 -11.51
C LYS A 132 2.35 -38.48 -12.97
N ALA A 133 2.76 -37.29 -13.41
CA ALA A 133 3.20 -37.06 -14.78
C ALA A 133 4.50 -37.82 -15.11
N VAL A 134 5.46 -37.92 -14.18
CA VAL A 134 6.66 -38.76 -14.34
C VAL A 134 6.27 -40.23 -14.52
N THR A 135 5.32 -40.73 -13.73
CA THR A 135 4.85 -42.11 -13.83
C THR A 135 4.27 -42.38 -15.21
N VAL A 136 3.36 -41.53 -15.67
CA VAL A 136 2.73 -41.65 -17.00
C VAL A 136 3.76 -41.52 -18.13
N ALA A 137 4.72 -40.61 -18.02
CA ALA A 137 5.80 -40.47 -19.00
C ALA A 137 6.67 -41.73 -19.07
N THR A 138 6.93 -42.38 -17.93
CA THR A 138 7.70 -43.63 -17.85
C THR A 138 6.95 -44.79 -18.51
N GLU A 139 5.65 -44.95 -18.21
CA GLU A 139 4.79 -45.94 -18.86
C GLU A 139 4.67 -45.69 -20.38
N GLY A 140 4.64 -44.42 -20.78
CA GLY A 140 4.69 -44.02 -22.19
C GLY A 140 6.01 -44.41 -22.86
N ALA A 141 7.14 -44.20 -22.18
CA ALA A 141 8.46 -44.61 -22.67
C ALA A 141 8.52 -46.13 -22.90
N ASP A 142 8.05 -46.92 -21.93
CA ASP A 142 8.02 -48.39 -22.03
C ASP A 142 7.16 -48.85 -23.22
N THR A 143 6.01 -48.20 -23.43
CA THR A 143 5.14 -48.49 -24.57
C THR A 143 5.83 -48.19 -25.91
N ILE A 144 6.58 -47.10 -25.99
CA ILE A 144 7.35 -46.74 -27.18
C ILE A 144 8.50 -47.73 -27.43
N VAL A 145 9.19 -48.18 -26.38
CA VAL A 145 10.23 -49.22 -26.49
C VAL A 145 9.65 -50.51 -27.06
N ASN A 146 8.47 -50.93 -26.60
CA ASN A 146 7.77 -52.09 -27.16
C ASN A 146 7.39 -51.88 -28.63
N ALA A 147 6.90 -50.70 -28.99
CA ALA A 147 6.60 -50.35 -30.39
C ALA A 147 7.86 -50.35 -31.27
N PHE A 148 9.00 -49.90 -30.74
CA PHE A 148 10.28 -49.95 -31.43
C PHE A 148 10.70 -51.39 -31.74
N SER A 149 10.61 -52.29 -30.74
CA SER A 149 10.89 -53.71 -30.92
C SER A 149 10.01 -54.34 -31.99
N PHE A 150 8.72 -54.00 -32.01
CA PHE A 150 7.77 -54.49 -33.03
C PHE A 150 8.14 -54.01 -34.45
N VAL A 151 8.60 -52.76 -34.59
CA VAL A 151 9.07 -52.23 -35.88
C VAL A 151 10.36 -52.93 -36.34
N GLU A 152 11.29 -53.22 -35.43
CA GLU A 152 12.50 -53.98 -35.78
C GLU A 152 12.20 -55.42 -36.20
N GLU A 153 11.31 -56.13 -35.50
CA GLU A 153 10.87 -57.47 -35.90
C GLU A 153 10.16 -57.45 -37.27
N SER A 154 9.38 -56.41 -37.54
CA SER A 154 8.73 -56.22 -38.84
C SER A 154 9.74 -55.99 -39.97
N PHE A 155 10.84 -55.29 -39.69
CA PHE A 155 11.95 -55.12 -40.63
C PHE A 155 12.59 -56.46 -40.99
N VAL A 156 12.89 -57.29 -39.98
CA VAL A 156 13.45 -58.63 -40.19
C VAL A 156 12.50 -59.49 -41.02
N SER A 157 11.19 -59.40 -40.76
CA SER A 157 10.18 -60.15 -41.52
C SER A 157 10.09 -59.71 -42.98
N ILE A 158 10.15 -58.40 -43.25
CA ILE A 158 10.17 -57.85 -44.62
C ILE A 158 11.42 -58.29 -45.38
N ASP A 159 12.59 -58.26 -44.73
CA ASP A 159 13.87 -58.70 -45.33
C ASP A 159 13.84 -60.19 -45.70
N GLN A 160 13.22 -61.02 -44.85
CA GLN A 160 13.01 -62.44 -45.16
C GLN A 160 12.06 -62.65 -46.35
N ILE A 161 10.96 -61.89 -46.42
CA ILE A 161 10.01 -61.98 -47.55
C ILE A 161 10.67 -61.52 -48.85
N ASP A 162 11.49 -60.47 -48.80
CA ASP A 162 12.27 -59.96 -49.94
C ASP A 162 13.20 -61.05 -50.50
N SER A 163 13.99 -61.69 -49.62
CA SER A 163 14.86 -62.80 -49.97
C SER A 163 14.10 -63.99 -50.59
N GLN A 164 12.94 -64.33 -50.03
CA GLN A 164 12.07 -65.39 -50.58
C GLN A 164 11.53 -65.03 -51.96
N MET A 165 11.10 -63.78 -52.18
CA MET A 165 10.59 -63.34 -53.48
C MET A 165 11.67 -63.32 -54.55
N HIS A 166 12.90 -62.92 -54.22
CA HIS A 166 14.03 -63.08 -55.13
C HIS A 166 14.27 -64.55 -55.50
N GLY A 167 14.14 -65.48 -54.55
CA GLY A 167 14.19 -66.91 -54.81
C GLY A 167 13.06 -67.40 -55.76
N VAL A 168 11.84 -66.88 -55.60
CA VAL A 168 10.71 -67.17 -56.51
C VAL A 168 11.00 -66.62 -57.90
N GLN A 169 11.47 -65.38 -58.00
CA GLN A 169 11.82 -64.74 -59.27
C GLN A 169 12.87 -65.54 -60.06
N GLU A 170 13.92 -66.03 -59.38
CA GLU A 170 14.96 -66.85 -59.99
C GLU A 170 14.41 -68.20 -60.48
N ARG A 171 13.57 -68.87 -59.67
CA ARG A 171 12.94 -70.15 -60.03
C ARG A 171 11.99 -70.00 -61.21
N THR A 172 11.17 -68.95 -61.23
CA THR A 172 10.25 -68.67 -62.34
C THR A 172 11.01 -68.37 -63.64
N LYS A 173 12.15 -67.67 -63.56
CA LYS A 173 13.05 -67.48 -64.72
C LYS A 173 13.59 -68.81 -65.26
N LYS A 174 14.10 -69.69 -64.37
CA LYS A 174 14.57 -71.04 -64.76
C LYS A 174 13.47 -71.89 -65.40
N ILE A 175 12.23 -71.80 -64.90
CA ILE A 175 11.09 -72.50 -65.53
C ILE A 175 10.84 -71.94 -66.94
N GLY A 176 10.88 -70.63 -67.13
CA GLY A 176 10.79 -70.02 -68.46
C GLY A 176 11.84 -70.58 -69.44
N GLU A 177 13.10 -70.68 -69.00
CA GLU A 177 14.19 -71.28 -69.81
C GLU A 177 13.92 -72.74 -70.19
N VAL A 178 13.34 -73.53 -69.26
CA VAL A 178 12.94 -74.92 -69.54
C VAL A 178 11.79 -74.97 -70.54
N ILE A 179 10.77 -74.12 -70.41
CA ILE A 179 9.64 -74.06 -71.34
C ILE A 179 10.09 -73.72 -72.75
N ASP A 180 11.07 -72.83 -72.91
CA ASP A 180 11.71 -72.54 -74.20
C ASP A 180 12.42 -73.77 -74.80
N ILE A 181 13.07 -74.60 -73.98
CA ILE A 181 13.67 -75.86 -74.44
C ILE A 181 12.57 -76.82 -74.93
N ILE A 182 11.50 -77.00 -74.16
CA ILE A 182 10.40 -77.92 -74.54
C ILE A 182 9.73 -77.42 -75.82
N LYS A 183 9.57 -76.09 -75.99
CA LYS A 183 9.02 -75.50 -77.22
C LYS A 183 9.85 -75.89 -78.43
N ARG A 184 11.17 -75.77 -78.35
CA ARG A 184 12.10 -76.19 -79.42
C ARG A 184 12.00 -77.68 -79.70
N ILE A 185 11.88 -78.52 -78.68
CA ILE A 185 11.70 -79.97 -78.84
C ILE A 185 10.37 -80.26 -79.56
N ALA A 186 9.25 -79.67 -79.14
CA ALA A 186 7.95 -79.86 -79.79
C ALA A 186 7.95 -79.37 -81.24
N GLU A 187 8.67 -78.29 -81.55
CA GLU A 187 8.90 -77.82 -82.93
C GLU A 187 9.69 -78.84 -83.76
N GLN A 188 10.77 -79.39 -83.21
CA GLN A 188 11.57 -80.43 -83.86
C GLN A 188 10.77 -81.73 -84.05
N THR A 189 10.02 -82.18 -83.05
CA THR A 189 9.18 -83.39 -83.13
C THR A 189 8.08 -83.22 -84.17
N ASN A 190 7.46 -82.04 -84.26
CA ASN A 190 6.48 -81.74 -85.29
C ASN A 190 7.09 -81.80 -86.71
N LEU A 191 8.32 -81.29 -86.88
CA LEU A 191 9.04 -81.36 -88.15
C LEU A 191 9.45 -82.80 -88.51
N LEU A 192 9.91 -83.58 -87.53
CA LEU A 192 10.24 -84.99 -87.70
C LEU A 192 9.01 -85.81 -88.08
N ALA A 193 7.88 -85.58 -87.41
CA ALA A 193 6.60 -86.22 -87.70
C ALA A 193 6.10 -85.87 -89.11
N LEU A 194 6.20 -84.60 -89.51
CA LEU A 194 5.86 -84.16 -90.87
C LEU A 194 6.71 -84.88 -91.93
N ASN A 195 8.02 -84.96 -91.71
CA ASN A 195 8.91 -85.70 -92.61
C ASN A 195 8.56 -87.20 -92.68
N ALA A 196 8.19 -87.81 -91.55
CA ALA A 196 7.75 -89.19 -91.49
C ALA A 196 6.41 -89.42 -92.21
N THR A 197 5.45 -88.50 -92.11
CA THR A 197 4.18 -88.54 -92.87
C THR A 197 4.44 -88.46 -94.37
N ILE A 198 5.36 -87.59 -94.80
CA ILE A 198 5.77 -87.48 -96.22
C ILE A 198 6.39 -88.78 -96.72
N GLU A 199 7.30 -89.38 -95.96
CA GLU A 199 7.97 -90.63 -96.37
C GLU A 199 7.02 -91.83 -96.33
N ALA A 200 6.08 -91.86 -95.38
CA ALA A 200 5.04 -92.88 -95.31
C ALA A 200 4.06 -92.80 -96.49
N ALA A 201 3.71 -91.58 -96.94
CA ALA A 201 2.94 -91.38 -98.17
C ALA A 201 3.71 -91.83 -99.42
N ARG A 202 5.04 -91.68 -99.42
CA ARG A 202 5.94 -92.11 -100.50
C ARG A 202 6.07 -93.62 -100.62
N ALA A 203 5.96 -94.36 -99.52
CA ALA A 203 5.99 -95.82 -99.47
C ALA A 203 4.67 -96.50 -99.90
N GLY A 204 3.63 -95.73 -100.23
CA GLY A 204 2.35 -96.24 -100.74
C GLY A 204 1.62 -97.16 -99.74
N ASP A 205 1.09 -98.30 -100.22
CA ASP A 205 0.31 -99.22 -99.39
C ASP A 205 1.09 -99.83 -98.21
N GLN A 206 2.42 -99.98 -98.34
CA GLN A 206 3.29 -100.50 -97.27
C GLN A 206 3.51 -99.46 -96.14
N GLY A 207 3.28 -98.17 -96.41
CA GLY A 207 3.50 -97.07 -95.48
C GLY A 207 2.27 -96.68 -94.65
N ARG A 208 1.08 -97.25 -94.90
CA ARG A 208 -0.18 -96.83 -94.25
C ARG A 208 -0.13 -96.89 -92.72
N GLY A 209 0.47 -97.93 -92.14
CA GLY A 209 0.64 -98.05 -90.69
C GLY A 209 1.56 -96.97 -90.10
N PHE A 210 2.65 -96.64 -90.81
CA PHE A 210 3.58 -95.59 -90.42
C PHE A 210 2.98 -94.18 -90.58
N ALA A 211 2.15 -93.95 -91.60
CA ALA A 211 1.48 -92.67 -91.83
C ALA A 211 0.54 -92.31 -90.67
N VAL A 212 -0.23 -93.28 -90.15
CA VAL A 212 -1.13 -93.08 -89.01
C VAL A 212 -0.35 -92.71 -87.75
N VAL A 213 0.78 -93.38 -87.48
CA VAL A 213 1.64 -93.06 -86.34
C VAL A 213 2.28 -91.69 -86.49
N ALA A 214 2.78 -91.34 -87.69
CA ALA A 214 3.40 -90.05 -87.95
C ALA A 214 2.40 -88.89 -87.79
N ASP A 215 1.17 -89.02 -88.27
CA ASP A 215 0.11 -88.02 -88.05
C ASP A 215 -0.31 -87.92 -86.59
N GLU A 216 -0.34 -89.03 -85.84
CA GLU A 216 -0.61 -89.00 -84.40
C GLU A 216 0.52 -88.28 -83.62
N VAL A 217 1.78 -88.50 -83.98
CA VAL A 217 2.95 -87.79 -83.40
C VAL A 217 2.93 -86.30 -83.77
N ARG A 218 2.50 -85.96 -84.99
CA ARG A 218 2.33 -84.57 -85.44
C ARG A 218 1.26 -83.87 -84.61
N ARG A 219 0.09 -84.48 -84.48
CA ARG A 219 -1.02 -83.97 -83.65
C ARG A 219 -0.58 -83.79 -82.19
N LEU A 220 0.09 -84.77 -81.61
CA LEU A 220 0.61 -84.68 -80.24
C LEU A 220 1.63 -83.54 -80.07
N SER A 221 2.46 -83.28 -81.09
CA SER A 221 3.42 -82.17 -81.09
C SER A 221 2.73 -80.81 -81.21
N GLU A 222 1.67 -80.70 -82.01
CA GLU A 222 0.81 -79.50 -82.11
C GLU A 222 0.07 -79.22 -80.79
N ASP A 223 -0.50 -80.25 -80.16
CA ASP A 223 -1.13 -80.16 -78.84
C ASP A 223 -0.12 -79.75 -77.76
N THR A 224 1.09 -80.31 -77.80
CA THR A 224 2.20 -79.95 -76.90
C THR A 224 2.58 -78.48 -77.07
N LYS A 225 2.69 -77.96 -78.30
CA LYS A 225 2.94 -76.53 -78.55
C LYS A 225 1.84 -75.63 -77.99
N SER A 226 0.59 -76.04 -78.15
CA SER A 226 -0.57 -75.31 -77.61
C SER A 226 -0.50 -75.25 -76.08
N SER A 227 -0.24 -76.37 -75.41
CA SER A 227 -0.05 -76.42 -73.95
C SER A 227 1.14 -75.57 -73.48
N ILE A 228 2.26 -75.61 -74.20
CA ILE A 228 3.44 -74.79 -73.91
C ILE A 228 3.11 -73.29 -73.98
N LYS A 229 2.32 -72.86 -74.97
CA LYS A 229 1.88 -71.46 -75.07
C LYS A 229 1.09 -71.03 -73.83
N VAL A 230 0.15 -71.87 -73.38
CA VAL A 230 -0.62 -71.62 -72.15
C VAL A 230 0.29 -71.55 -70.92
N ILE A 231 1.28 -72.44 -70.82
CA ILE A 231 2.25 -72.41 -69.71
C ILE A 231 3.11 -71.15 -69.78
N GLN A 232 3.60 -70.76 -70.95
CA GLN A 232 4.40 -69.55 -71.15
C GLN A 232 3.63 -68.29 -70.73
N ASP A 233 2.36 -68.18 -71.13
CA ASP A 233 1.51 -67.05 -70.74
C ASP A 233 1.33 -66.99 -69.20
N ASN A 234 1.17 -68.15 -68.55
CA ASN A 234 1.11 -68.21 -67.08
C ASN A 234 2.45 -67.85 -66.43
N ILE A 235 3.59 -68.27 -66.96
CA ILE A 235 4.92 -67.90 -66.44
C ILE A 235 5.16 -66.40 -66.57
N ASN A 236 4.77 -65.78 -67.69
CA ASN A 236 4.90 -64.35 -67.88
C ASN A 236 4.05 -63.57 -66.85
N LYS A 237 2.81 -63.99 -66.62
CA LYS A 237 1.96 -63.41 -65.56
C LYS A 237 2.57 -63.59 -64.17
N LEU A 238 3.13 -64.76 -63.89
CA LEU A 238 3.75 -65.07 -62.60
C LEU A 238 5.02 -64.21 -62.37
N GLN A 239 5.80 -63.95 -63.43
CA GLN A 239 6.92 -62.99 -63.37
C GLN A 239 6.44 -61.57 -63.10
N GLU A 240 5.38 -61.11 -63.77
CA GLU A 240 4.79 -59.79 -63.55
C GLU A 240 4.25 -59.63 -62.11
N GLU A 241 3.53 -60.63 -61.60
CA GLU A 241 3.04 -60.67 -60.22
C GLU A 241 4.19 -60.68 -59.20
N THR A 242 5.26 -61.44 -59.46
CA THR A 242 6.45 -61.47 -58.59
C THR A 242 7.15 -60.12 -58.58
N HIS A 243 7.26 -59.45 -59.75
CA HIS A 243 7.87 -58.13 -59.83
C HIS A 243 7.07 -57.09 -59.04
N ARG A 244 5.74 -57.08 -59.17
CA ARG A 244 4.87 -56.24 -58.33
C ARG A 244 4.98 -56.57 -56.85
N ALA A 245 5.17 -57.82 -56.47
CA ALA A 245 5.37 -58.20 -55.08
C ALA A 245 6.67 -57.61 -54.51
N VAL A 246 7.78 -57.67 -55.24
CA VAL A 246 9.07 -57.04 -54.86
C VAL A 246 8.91 -55.53 -54.71
N GLU A 247 8.26 -54.85 -55.66
CA GLU A 247 8.01 -53.41 -55.56
C GLU A 247 7.17 -53.04 -54.31
N ASN A 248 6.17 -53.86 -53.96
CA ASN A 248 5.40 -53.66 -52.73
C ASN A 248 6.25 -53.86 -51.46
N ILE A 249 7.19 -54.80 -51.48
CA ILE A 249 8.11 -55.07 -50.36
C ILE A 249 9.08 -53.90 -50.16
N GLU A 250 9.65 -53.37 -51.24
CA GLU A 250 10.49 -52.16 -51.19
C GLU A 250 9.73 -50.96 -50.60
N ASN A 251 8.49 -50.74 -51.04
CA ASN A 251 7.63 -49.70 -50.50
C ASN A 251 7.30 -49.92 -49.01
N ALA A 252 7.05 -51.16 -48.59
CA ALA A 252 6.82 -51.50 -47.19
C ALA A 252 8.07 -51.27 -46.33
N SER A 253 9.26 -51.62 -46.84
CA SER A 253 10.55 -51.35 -46.20
C SER A 253 10.78 -49.86 -45.96
N GLN A 254 10.51 -49.02 -46.97
CA GLN A 254 10.60 -47.56 -46.82
C GLN A 254 9.63 -47.01 -45.77
N ARG A 255 8.39 -47.52 -45.74
CA ARG A 255 7.38 -47.13 -44.73
C ARG A 255 7.82 -47.52 -43.31
N LEU A 256 8.39 -48.71 -43.13
CA LEU A 256 8.94 -49.13 -41.83
C LEU A 256 10.13 -48.26 -41.40
N LEU A 257 10.99 -47.85 -42.33
CA LEU A 257 12.10 -46.92 -42.04
C LEU A 257 11.57 -45.58 -41.51
N SER A 258 10.53 -45.04 -42.14
CA SER A 258 9.84 -43.85 -41.66
C SER A 258 9.23 -44.07 -40.27
N GLY A 259 8.61 -45.23 -40.04
CA GLY A 259 8.07 -45.63 -38.73
C GLY A 259 9.15 -45.66 -37.64
N LYS A 260 10.32 -46.24 -37.93
CA LYS A 260 11.47 -46.28 -37.02
C LYS A 260 11.93 -44.87 -36.62
N ASN A 261 12.02 -43.95 -37.58
CA ASN A 261 12.40 -42.56 -37.30
C ASN A 261 11.35 -41.84 -36.43
N MET A 262 10.05 -42.07 -36.67
CA MET A 262 8.98 -41.49 -35.85
C MET A 262 9.02 -41.99 -34.40
N VAL A 263 9.22 -43.29 -34.20
CA VAL A 263 9.35 -43.89 -32.86
C VAL A 263 10.58 -43.33 -32.13
N THR A 264 11.71 -43.19 -32.84
CA THR A 264 12.94 -42.60 -32.27
C THR A 264 12.71 -41.14 -31.84
N GLY A 265 12.02 -40.35 -32.66
CA GLY A 265 11.63 -38.98 -32.29
C GLY A 265 10.73 -38.92 -31.07
N ALA A 266 9.78 -39.86 -30.95
CA ALA A 266 8.87 -39.93 -29.82
C ALA A 266 9.59 -40.27 -28.49
N VAL A 267 10.64 -41.11 -28.51
CA VAL A 267 11.51 -41.34 -27.34
C VAL A 267 12.15 -40.03 -26.88
N GLY A 268 12.69 -39.24 -27.82
CA GLY A 268 13.30 -37.94 -27.51
C GLY A 268 12.30 -36.97 -26.85
N SER A 269 11.08 -36.88 -27.38
CA SER A 269 10.04 -36.02 -26.80
C SER A 269 9.62 -36.45 -25.39
N ILE A 270 9.53 -37.76 -25.10
CA ILE A 270 9.23 -38.23 -23.74
C ILE A 270 10.36 -37.86 -22.77
N GLU A 271 11.61 -37.95 -23.20
CA GLU A 271 12.75 -37.55 -22.36
C GLU A 271 12.72 -36.05 -22.04
N GLU A 272 12.42 -35.21 -23.02
CA GLU A 272 12.23 -33.76 -22.80
C GLU A 272 11.08 -33.47 -21.82
N ILE A 273 9.95 -34.18 -21.95
CA ILE A 273 8.82 -34.08 -21.01
C ILE A 273 9.26 -34.45 -19.59
N ARG A 274 10.01 -35.54 -19.43
CA ARG A 274 10.51 -35.98 -18.12
C ARG A 274 11.43 -34.95 -17.47
N GLN A 275 12.31 -34.34 -18.25
CA GLN A 275 13.20 -33.27 -17.77
C GLN A 275 12.40 -32.04 -17.34
N ALA A 276 11.43 -31.61 -18.13
CA ALA A 276 10.56 -30.48 -17.79
C ALA A 276 9.77 -30.74 -16.49
N ILE A 277 9.25 -31.95 -16.29
CA ILE A 277 8.54 -32.32 -15.06
C ILE A 277 9.47 -32.33 -13.84
N THR A 278 10.73 -32.76 -14.03
CA THR A 278 11.73 -32.75 -12.95
C THR A 278 12.04 -31.31 -12.53
N MET A 279 12.19 -30.39 -13.49
CA MET A 279 12.36 -28.96 -13.19
C MET A 279 11.15 -28.39 -12.43
N ILE A 280 9.92 -28.75 -12.82
CA ILE A 280 8.71 -28.35 -12.09
C ILE A 280 8.76 -28.84 -10.63
N LYS A 281 9.20 -30.08 -10.40
CA LYS A 281 9.34 -30.62 -9.04
C LYS A 281 10.35 -29.82 -8.21
N ASP A 282 11.49 -29.48 -8.80
CA ASP A 282 12.52 -28.67 -8.13
C ASP A 282 12.03 -27.25 -7.83
N ASP A 283 11.31 -26.61 -8.76
CA ASP A 283 10.70 -25.30 -8.56
C ASP A 283 9.67 -25.31 -7.42
N MET A 284 8.90 -26.39 -7.27
CA MET A 284 7.95 -26.53 -6.15
C MET A 284 8.65 -26.67 -4.80
N LEU A 285 9.84 -27.28 -4.74
CA LEU A 285 10.65 -27.32 -3.52
C LEU A 285 11.19 -25.93 -3.16
N HIS A 286 11.57 -25.12 -4.16
CA HIS A 286 11.94 -23.72 -3.95
C HIS A 286 10.76 -22.90 -3.42
N ILE A 287 9.59 -23.02 -4.04
CA ILE A 287 8.37 -22.34 -3.58
C ILE A 287 8.03 -22.72 -2.13
N ALA A 288 8.19 -23.99 -1.75
CA ALA A 288 7.96 -24.40 -0.37
C ALA A 288 8.93 -23.71 0.61
N GLY A 289 10.21 -23.58 0.25
CA GLY A 289 11.20 -22.87 1.06
C GLY A 289 10.90 -21.37 1.18
N ASP A 290 10.57 -20.71 0.07
CA ASP A 290 10.18 -19.29 0.05
C ASP A 290 8.92 -19.06 0.91
N ASN A 291 7.99 -20.02 0.91
CA ASN A 291 6.76 -19.96 1.68
C ASN A 291 7.01 -20.10 3.19
N ASP A 292 7.97 -20.94 3.61
CA ASP A 292 8.40 -21.03 5.01
C ASP A 292 9.01 -19.69 5.48
N GLU A 293 9.82 -19.04 4.65
CA GLU A 293 10.38 -17.71 4.94
C GLU A 293 9.29 -16.64 5.01
N GLN A 294 8.32 -16.67 4.09
CA GLN A 294 7.19 -15.76 4.09
C GLN A 294 6.27 -15.95 5.31
N SER A 295 6.12 -17.18 5.79
CA SER A 295 5.40 -17.50 7.02
C SER A 295 6.09 -16.84 8.23
N ALA A 296 7.41 -17.04 8.37
CA ALA A 296 8.19 -16.44 9.46
C ALA A 296 8.12 -14.90 9.43
N ALA A 297 8.26 -14.30 8.24
CA ALA A 297 8.13 -12.85 8.08
C ALA A 297 6.71 -12.34 8.43
N SER A 298 5.67 -13.11 8.13
CA SER A 298 4.29 -12.77 8.47
C SER A 298 4.05 -12.80 9.97
N GLU A 299 4.61 -13.78 10.68
CA GLU A 299 4.56 -13.86 12.14
C GLU A 299 5.32 -12.69 12.80
N GLU A 300 6.48 -12.32 12.26
CA GLU A 300 7.25 -11.16 12.73
C GLU A 300 6.46 -9.86 12.55
N ILE A 301 5.86 -9.64 11.38
CA ILE A 301 5.01 -8.48 11.12
C ILE A 301 3.82 -8.44 12.08
N ALA A 302 3.17 -9.57 12.33
CA ALA A 302 2.04 -9.64 13.27
C ALA A 302 2.46 -9.23 14.69
N SER A 303 3.63 -9.70 15.14
CA SER A 303 4.22 -9.34 16.43
C SER A 303 4.55 -7.84 16.52
N GLU A 304 5.16 -7.28 15.47
CA GLU A 304 5.50 -5.85 15.40
C GLU A 304 4.24 -4.97 15.38
N VAL A 305 3.21 -5.36 14.62
CA VAL A 305 1.92 -4.65 14.60
C VAL A 305 1.27 -4.61 15.98
N SER A 306 1.32 -5.73 16.72
CA SER A 306 0.82 -5.79 18.10
C SER A 306 1.59 -4.85 19.04
N THR A 307 2.92 -4.82 18.91
CA THR A 307 3.80 -3.94 19.69
C THR A 307 3.51 -2.47 19.39
N VAL A 308 3.48 -2.09 18.11
CA VAL A 308 3.19 -0.71 17.70
C VAL A 308 1.76 -0.29 18.08
N ALA A 309 0.79 -1.20 18.02
CA ALA A 309 -0.57 -0.92 18.48
C ALA A 309 -0.61 -0.60 19.99
N ALA A 310 0.11 -1.38 20.81
CA ALA A 310 0.22 -1.11 22.25
C ALA A 310 0.93 0.22 22.54
N GLU A 311 2.00 0.54 21.80
CA GLU A 311 2.69 1.83 21.92
C GLU A 311 1.80 3.00 21.48
N THR A 312 1.00 2.82 20.42
CA THR A 312 0.06 3.84 19.92
C THR A 312 -1.02 4.15 20.95
N GLU A 313 -1.55 3.14 21.64
CA GLU A 313 -2.52 3.33 22.73
C GLU A 313 -1.91 4.10 23.91
N LYS A 314 -0.68 3.74 24.30
CA LYS A 314 0.06 4.47 25.33
C LYS A 314 0.29 5.93 24.91
N LEU A 315 0.71 6.16 23.67
CA LEU A 315 0.93 7.49 23.13
C LEU A 315 -0.36 8.32 23.11
N LEU A 316 -1.51 7.70 22.78
CA LEU A 316 -2.81 8.36 22.83
C LEU A 316 -3.12 8.86 24.24
N GLN A 317 -2.89 8.02 25.25
CA GLN A 317 -3.08 8.39 26.65
C GLN A 317 -2.14 9.52 27.08
N GLU A 318 -0.86 9.46 26.72
CA GLU A 318 0.12 10.51 27.01
C GLU A 318 -0.25 11.86 26.35
N CYS A 319 -0.78 11.83 25.13
CA CYS A 319 -1.28 13.02 24.44
C CYS A 319 -2.50 13.62 25.14
N VAL A 320 -3.45 12.78 25.56
CA VAL A 320 -4.65 13.20 26.30
C VAL A 320 -4.26 13.86 27.62
N ASP A 321 -3.34 13.26 28.37
CA ASP A 321 -2.89 13.77 29.66
C ASP A 321 -2.08 15.07 29.50
N THR A 322 -1.24 15.16 28.47
CA THR A 322 -0.55 16.40 28.12
C THR A 322 -1.56 17.53 27.83
N GLY A 323 -2.59 17.25 27.03
CA GLY A 323 -3.67 18.21 26.75
C GLY A 323 -4.38 18.70 28.00
N LYS A 324 -4.77 17.78 28.89
CA LYS A 324 -5.38 18.12 30.19
C LYS A 324 -4.45 18.96 31.05
N ASN A 325 -3.17 18.62 31.13
CA ASN A 325 -2.20 19.35 31.95
C ASN A 325 -1.98 20.78 31.43
N VAL A 326 -1.88 20.96 30.11
CA VAL A 326 -1.77 22.30 29.48
C VAL A 326 -3.05 23.11 29.74
N PHE A 327 -4.22 22.49 29.67
CA PHE A 327 -5.47 23.14 30.03
C PHE A 327 -5.52 23.57 31.50
N LEU A 328 -5.18 22.69 32.44
CA LEU A 328 -5.15 23.02 33.87
C LEU A 328 -4.13 24.13 34.17
N LEU A 329 -2.96 24.09 33.54
CA LEU A 329 -1.95 25.14 33.65
C LEU A 329 -2.49 26.50 33.14
N SER A 330 -3.24 26.49 32.03
CA SER A 330 -3.90 27.68 31.50
C SER A 330 -4.90 28.30 32.49
N GLN A 331 -5.64 27.46 33.23
CA GLN A 331 -6.55 27.93 34.27
C GLN A 331 -5.80 28.53 35.45
N SER A 332 -4.74 27.87 35.93
CA SER A 332 -3.93 28.37 37.04
C SER A 332 -3.30 29.74 36.71
N ILE A 333 -2.74 29.90 35.51
CA ILE A 333 -2.16 31.17 35.07
C ILE A 333 -3.25 32.24 34.93
N ASN A 334 -4.41 31.90 34.38
CA ASN A 334 -5.52 32.85 34.29
C ASN A 334 -6.01 33.30 35.69
N ASN A 335 -6.05 32.40 36.67
CA ASN A 335 -6.42 32.76 38.05
C ASN A 335 -5.42 33.74 38.66
N ILE A 336 -4.11 33.46 38.55
CA ILE A 336 -3.05 34.37 39.03
C ILE A 336 -3.16 35.73 38.32
N ARG A 337 -3.36 35.72 36.99
CA ARG A 337 -3.53 36.94 36.20
C ARG A 337 -4.70 37.78 36.68
N MET A 338 -5.85 37.16 36.96
CA MET A 338 -7.04 37.85 37.45
C MET A 338 -6.82 38.44 38.84
N GLU A 339 -6.15 37.73 39.74
CA GLU A 339 -5.77 38.25 41.07
C GLU A 339 -4.86 39.47 40.97
N LEU A 340 -3.85 39.42 40.10
CA LEU A 340 -2.93 40.53 39.87
C LEU A 340 -3.62 41.75 39.20
N ALA A 341 -4.54 41.49 38.27
CA ALA A 341 -5.26 42.50 37.49
C ALA A 341 -6.44 43.15 38.22
N ASN A 342 -6.93 42.56 39.33
CA ASN A 342 -8.02 43.14 40.13
C ASN A 342 -7.68 44.52 40.72
N ASN A 343 -6.39 44.85 40.84
CA ASN A 343 -5.93 46.17 41.28
C ASN A 343 -5.12 46.83 40.15
N THR A 344 -5.75 47.71 39.38
CA THR A 344 -5.20 48.31 38.14
C THR A 344 -4.17 49.40 38.37
N PHE A 345 -3.76 49.65 39.60
CA PHE A 345 -3.22 50.96 39.95
C PHE A 345 -1.79 51.29 39.43
N CYS A 346 -1.07 50.30 38.91
CA CYS A 346 0.21 50.56 38.26
C CYS A 346 0.17 50.28 36.75
N LEU A 347 -1.03 50.06 36.20
CA LEU A 347 -1.24 49.83 34.79
C LEU A 347 -1.53 51.16 34.09
N GLN A 348 -0.86 51.41 32.97
CA GLN A 348 -1.24 52.50 32.06
C GLN A 348 -2.33 52.01 31.10
N GLU A 349 -2.96 52.95 30.40
CA GLU A 349 -4.02 52.65 29.43
C GLU A 349 -3.58 51.68 28.33
N GLN A 350 -2.29 51.70 27.94
CA GLN A 350 -1.74 50.78 26.93
C GLN A 350 -1.68 49.33 27.43
N ASP A 351 -1.48 49.11 28.73
CA ASP A 351 -1.43 47.75 29.31
C ASP A 351 -2.83 47.10 29.31
N ILE A 352 -3.89 47.92 29.33
CA ILE A 352 -5.27 47.44 29.25
C ILE A 352 -5.50 46.75 27.90
N LEU A 353 -4.87 47.21 26.82
CA LEU A 353 -4.95 46.56 25.51
C LEU A 353 -4.31 45.17 25.54
N ASP A 354 -3.17 44.98 26.23
CA ASP A 354 -2.54 43.66 26.37
C ASP A 354 -3.42 42.68 27.15
N ILE A 355 -4.11 43.17 28.19
CA ILE A 355 -5.07 42.38 28.96
C ILE A 355 -6.28 42.00 28.10
N CYS A 356 -6.78 42.93 27.29
CA CYS A 356 -7.88 42.67 26.35
C CYS A 356 -7.49 41.63 25.27
N ILE A 357 -6.25 41.68 24.75
CA ILE A 357 -5.72 40.69 23.82
C ILE A 357 -5.71 39.29 24.46
N ALA A 358 -5.22 39.17 25.69
CA ALA A 358 -5.19 37.89 26.40
C ALA A 358 -6.59 37.35 26.70
N ASP A 359 -7.52 38.19 27.17
CA ASP A 359 -8.93 37.79 27.39
C ASP A 359 -9.58 37.29 26.10
N HIS A 360 -9.27 37.94 24.98
CA HIS A 360 -9.78 37.57 23.67
C HIS A 360 -9.23 36.22 23.19
N LEU A 361 -7.92 36.01 23.30
CA LEU A 361 -7.27 34.74 22.95
C LEU A 361 -7.72 33.60 23.88
N LEU A 362 -7.99 33.89 25.15
CA LEU A 362 -8.52 32.93 26.10
C LEU A 362 -9.87 32.39 25.65
N TRP A 363 -10.78 33.21 25.11
CA TRP A 363 -12.06 32.72 24.59
C TRP A 363 -11.89 31.70 23.46
N ARG A 364 -10.95 31.93 22.53
CA ARG A 364 -10.60 30.95 21.50
C ARG A 364 -10.07 29.66 22.13
N TRP A 365 -9.15 29.79 23.09
CA TRP A 365 -8.58 28.66 23.83
C TRP A 365 -9.66 27.82 24.54
N ARG A 366 -10.66 28.46 25.14
CA ARG A 366 -11.79 27.77 25.78
C ARG A 366 -12.59 26.93 24.77
N VAL A 367 -12.95 27.51 23.61
CA VAL A 367 -13.65 26.75 22.54
C VAL A 367 -12.80 25.59 22.04
N TYR A 368 -11.49 25.80 21.84
CA TYR A 368 -10.56 24.72 21.49
C TYR A 368 -10.56 23.57 22.52
N ASN A 369 -10.48 23.89 23.82
CA ASN A 369 -10.51 22.87 24.89
C ASN A 369 -11.87 22.20 25.05
N MET A 370 -12.96 22.87 24.69
CA MET A 370 -14.29 22.24 24.61
C MET A 370 -14.33 21.15 23.53
N LEU A 371 -13.75 21.41 22.35
CA LEU A 371 -13.66 20.40 21.28
C LEU A 371 -12.78 19.20 21.68
N LEU A 372 -11.84 19.39 22.61
CA LEU A 372 -11.06 18.30 23.21
C LEU A 372 -11.72 17.67 24.46
N SER A 373 -12.92 18.13 24.83
CA SER A 373 -13.66 17.70 26.02
C SER A 373 -12.95 17.98 27.36
N TYR A 374 -12.02 18.93 27.40
CA TYR A 374 -11.37 19.38 28.63
C TYR A 374 -12.17 20.47 29.35
N GLU A 375 -12.99 21.23 28.62
CA GLU A 375 -13.88 22.24 29.15
C GLU A 375 -15.33 22.02 28.69
N GLN A 376 -16.31 22.41 29.50
CA GLN A 376 -17.71 22.46 29.09
C GLN A 376 -18.15 23.92 28.97
N ILE A 377 -18.67 24.30 27.81
CA ILE A 377 -19.18 25.65 27.54
C ILE A 377 -20.60 25.50 27.01
N ASP A 378 -21.57 26.01 27.77
CA ASP A 378 -22.95 26.15 27.30
C ASP A 378 -23.02 27.32 26.29
N SER A 379 -23.71 27.11 25.18
CA SER A 379 -23.93 28.14 24.15
C SER A 379 -24.59 29.43 24.69
N LYS A 380 -25.26 29.36 25.85
CA LYS A 380 -25.84 30.50 26.59
C LYS A 380 -24.82 31.24 27.46
N MET A 381 -23.70 30.60 27.82
CA MET A 381 -22.62 31.22 28.59
C MET A 381 -21.65 32.03 27.73
N VAL A 382 -21.77 31.95 26.40
CA VAL A 382 -20.98 32.78 25.48
C VAL A 382 -21.52 34.22 25.51
N ASN A 383 -20.81 35.09 26.22
CA ASN A 383 -21.12 36.52 26.30
C ASN A 383 -21.12 37.16 24.90
N THR A 384 -21.88 38.23 24.75
CA THR A 384 -21.82 39.06 23.54
C THR A 384 -20.51 39.87 23.49
N HIS A 385 -20.12 40.32 22.29
CA HIS A 385 -18.95 41.17 22.10
C HIS A 385 -19.06 42.54 22.79
N HIS A 386 -20.23 42.94 23.30
CA HIS A 386 -20.42 44.14 24.11
C HIS A 386 -20.18 43.90 25.61
N GLU A 387 -20.37 42.67 26.08
CA GLU A 387 -20.28 42.29 27.50
C GLU A 387 -18.87 41.89 27.93
N CYS A 388 -18.00 41.57 26.96
CA CYS A 388 -16.59 41.23 27.23
C CYS A 388 -15.76 42.49 27.55
N ARG A 389 -14.57 42.30 28.15
CA ARG A 389 -13.67 43.42 28.54
C ARG A 389 -13.30 44.29 27.34
N LEU A 390 -12.98 43.66 26.20
CA LEU A 390 -12.67 44.37 24.96
C LEU A 390 -13.87 45.19 24.46
N GLY A 391 -15.08 44.65 24.52
CA GLY A 391 -16.31 45.36 24.18
C GLY A 391 -16.54 46.59 25.04
N LYS A 392 -16.46 46.40 26.36
CA LYS A 392 -16.59 47.51 27.32
C LYS A 392 -15.55 48.59 27.05
N TRP A 393 -14.30 48.23 26.78
CA TRP A 393 -13.26 49.18 26.41
C TRP A 393 -13.56 49.87 25.08
N TYR A 394 -13.92 49.12 24.04
CA TYR A 394 -14.23 49.61 22.69
C TYR A 394 -15.31 50.68 22.72
N TYR A 395 -16.47 50.39 23.32
CA TYR A 395 -17.61 51.31 23.35
C TYR A 395 -17.50 52.44 24.39
N THR A 396 -16.44 52.47 25.21
CA THR A 396 -16.20 53.55 26.18
C THR A 396 -14.90 54.31 25.87
N THR A 397 -13.80 53.87 26.47
CA THR A 397 -12.49 54.52 26.46
C THR A 397 -11.87 54.49 25.05
N GLY A 398 -11.96 53.36 24.36
CA GLY A 398 -11.51 53.21 22.98
C GLY A 398 -12.21 54.17 22.02
N MET A 399 -13.54 54.29 22.12
CA MET A 399 -14.33 55.21 21.30
C MET A 399 -13.97 56.68 21.54
N GLN A 400 -13.56 57.06 22.76
CA GLN A 400 -13.10 58.41 23.04
C GLN A 400 -11.71 58.70 22.44
N MET A 401 -10.86 57.69 22.35
CA MET A 401 -9.46 57.83 21.95
C MET A 401 -9.22 57.65 20.45
N PHE A 402 -10.00 56.80 19.78
CA PHE A 402 -9.70 56.30 18.43
C PHE A 402 -10.90 56.36 17.48
N LYS A 403 -11.93 57.17 17.76
CA LYS A 403 -13.17 57.26 16.98
C LYS A 403 -12.97 57.36 15.46
N ASP A 404 -11.98 58.15 15.04
CA ASP A 404 -11.70 58.42 13.62
C ASP A 404 -10.60 57.52 13.04
N ASN A 405 -10.05 56.59 13.83
CA ASN A 405 -9.02 55.68 13.40
C ASN A 405 -9.62 54.50 12.62
N ARG A 406 -9.14 54.28 11.40
CA ARG A 406 -9.64 53.22 10.52
C ARG A 406 -9.46 51.83 11.11
N THR A 407 -8.30 51.55 11.72
CA THR A 407 -8.01 50.26 12.36
C THR A 407 -8.94 50.01 13.55
N PHE A 408 -9.30 51.05 14.31
CA PHE A 408 -10.28 50.93 15.38
C PHE A 408 -11.67 50.57 14.85
N ILE A 409 -12.16 51.26 13.82
CA ILE A 409 -13.47 50.96 13.22
C ILE A 409 -13.52 49.52 12.64
N ASP A 410 -12.43 49.09 11.99
CA ASP A 410 -12.36 47.77 11.35
C ASP A 410 -12.27 46.60 12.37
N LEU A 411 -12.03 46.86 13.66
CA LEU A 411 -12.01 45.83 14.72
C LEU A 411 -13.39 45.28 15.10
N GLU A 412 -14.44 46.09 14.98
CA GLU A 412 -15.77 45.77 15.53
C GLU A 412 -16.36 44.51 14.91
N LYS A 413 -16.33 44.41 13.58
CA LYS A 413 -16.93 43.28 12.86
C LYS A 413 -16.20 41.96 13.15
N PRO A 414 -14.86 41.83 13.00
CA PRO A 414 -14.14 40.63 13.38
C PRO A 414 -14.35 40.25 14.85
N HIS A 415 -14.45 41.22 15.76
CA HIS A 415 -14.72 40.95 17.16
C HIS A 415 -16.14 40.39 17.39
N ALA A 416 -17.16 40.97 16.75
CA ALA A 416 -18.52 40.46 16.81
C ALA A 416 -18.65 39.06 16.18
N ASP A 417 -18.03 38.85 15.02
CA ASP A 417 -18.00 37.57 14.31
C ASP A 417 -17.31 36.48 15.15
N LEU A 418 -16.24 36.80 15.89
CA LEU A 418 -15.59 35.85 16.79
C LEU A 418 -16.55 35.32 17.86
N HIS A 419 -17.32 36.19 18.54
CA HIS A 419 -18.29 35.75 19.54
C HIS A 419 -19.44 34.94 18.93
N LYS A 420 -19.85 35.31 17.71
CA LYS A 420 -20.83 34.55 16.93
C LYS A 420 -20.30 33.14 16.63
N PHE A 421 -19.09 33.00 16.11
CA PHE A 421 -18.49 31.70 15.80
C PHE A 421 -18.21 30.86 17.06
N ALA A 422 -17.83 31.49 18.17
CA ALA A 422 -17.72 30.80 19.46
C ALA A 422 -19.05 30.16 19.90
N LYS A 423 -20.16 30.90 19.71
CA LYS A 423 -21.51 30.39 20.01
C LYS A 423 -21.93 29.28 19.03
N GLU A 424 -21.65 29.45 17.74
CA GLU A 424 -21.91 28.41 16.73
C GLU A 424 -21.13 27.13 17.03
N ALA A 425 -19.87 27.24 17.45
CA ALA A 425 -19.06 26.10 17.86
C ALA A 425 -19.65 25.37 19.08
N ALA A 426 -20.07 26.11 20.11
CA ALA A 426 -20.71 25.54 21.31
C ALA A 426 -22.03 24.83 20.96
N THR A 427 -22.90 25.47 20.18
CA THR A 427 -24.16 24.86 19.74
C THR A 427 -23.93 23.62 18.85
N ALA A 428 -22.92 23.65 17.98
CA ALA A 428 -22.59 22.49 17.15
C ALA A 428 -22.08 21.32 18.00
N TYR A 429 -21.24 21.60 19.01
CA TYR A 429 -20.73 20.61 19.95
C TYR A 429 -21.85 19.99 20.82
N GLU A 430 -22.78 20.81 21.34
CA GLU A 430 -23.97 20.34 22.07
C GLU A 430 -24.86 19.40 21.24
N ASN A 431 -24.92 19.63 19.93
CA ASN A 431 -25.65 18.79 18.98
C ASN A 431 -24.83 17.60 18.45
N SER A 432 -23.68 17.29 19.06
CA SER A 432 -22.76 16.21 18.66
C SER A 432 -22.25 16.33 17.21
N ASN A 433 -22.27 17.52 16.62
CA ASN A 433 -21.79 17.77 15.26
C ASN A 433 -20.37 18.35 15.29
N MET A 434 -19.39 17.46 15.51
CA MET A 434 -17.99 17.85 15.63
C MET A 434 -17.44 18.58 14.40
N ARG A 435 -17.81 18.13 13.19
CA ARG A 435 -17.33 18.73 11.95
C ARG A 435 -17.77 20.20 11.81
N ALA A 436 -19.00 20.51 12.21
CA ALA A 436 -19.48 21.89 12.23
C ALA A 436 -18.81 22.71 13.35
N ALA A 437 -18.58 22.12 14.51
CA ALA A 437 -17.90 22.78 15.62
C ALA A 437 -16.45 23.16 15.27
N GLU A 438 -15.72 22.25 14.61
CA GLU A 438 -14.35 22.49 14.12
C GLU A 438 -14.31 23.61 13.08
N LYS A 439 -15.21 23.57 12.10
CA LYS A 439 -15.31 24.62 11.09
C LYS A 439 -15.59 25.99 11.73
N ALA A 440 -16.44 26.04 12.75
CA ALA A 440 -16.70 27.27 13.48
C ALA A 440 -15.46 27.77 14.25
N LEU A 441 -14.67 26.87 14.86
CA LEU A 441 -13.38 27.21 15.49
C LEU A 441 -12.37 27.78 14.48
N GLU A 442 -12.27 27.22 13.27
CA GLU A 442 -11.41 27.76 12.20
C GLU A 442 -11.81 29.20 11.82
N GLN A 443 -13.11 29.45 11.64
CA GLN A 443 -13.61 30.80 11.35
C GLN A 443 -13.36 31.76 12.52
N MET A 444 -13.53 31.27 13.75
CA MET A 444 -13.21 32.01 14.97
C MET A 444 -11.73 32.40 15.00
N GLU A 445 -10.83 31.51 14.61
CA GLU A 445 -9.38 31.76 14.60
C GLU A 445 -8.99 32.85 13.59
N VAL A 446 -9.60 32.85 12.39
CA VAL A 446 -9.41 33.90 11.38
C VAL A 446 -9.85 35.25 11.93
N CYS A 447 -10.99 35.31 12.63
CA CYS A 447 -11.47 36.53 13.27
C CYS A 447 -10.54 36.96 14.41
N SER A 448 -10.07 36.02 15.22
CA SER A 448 -9.19 36.28 16.35
C SER A 448 -7.88 36.92 15.93
N ARG A 449 -7.25 36.42 14.85
CA ARG A 449 -6.02 37.02 14.30
C ARG A 449 -6.23 38.48 13.91
N LYS A 450 -7.32 38.79 13.19
CA LYS A 450 -7.65 40.17 12.79
C LYS A 450 -7.84 41.10 13.99
N VAL A 451 -8.51 40.63 15.05
CA VAL A 451 -8.72 41.42 16.27
C VAL A 451 -7.38 41.67 16.98
N VAL A 452 -6.56 40.65 17.16
CA VAL A 452 -5.26 40.77 17.84
C VAL A 452 -4.31 41.68 17.07
N ASP A 453 -4.24 41.55 15.75
CA ASP A 453 -3.40 42.40 14.90
C ASP A 453 -3.84 43.86 14.97
N GLY A 454 -5.15 44.13 14.88
CA GLY A 454 -5.68 45.49 14.99
C GLY A 454 -5.43 46.12 16.37
N LEU A 455 -5.56 45.34 17.47
CA LEU A 455 -5.25 45.83 18.82
C LEU A 455 -3.77 46.15 19.02
N ARG A 456 -2.87 45.35 18.43
CA ARG A 456 -1.42 45.62 18.45
C ARG A 456 -1.08 46.91 17.70
N ILE A 457 -1.68 47.13 16.53
CA ILE A 457 -1.51 48.37 15.75
C ILE A 457 -1.99 49.59 16.56
N LEU A 458 -3.17 49.51 17.19
CA LEU A 458 -3.68 50.61 18.02
C LEU A 458 -2.81 50.92 19.23
N LYS A 459 -2.16 49.90 19.80
CA LYS A 459 -1.20 50.07 20.89
C LYS A 459 0.04 50.85 20.44
N GLU A 460 0.60 50.50 19.29
CA GLU A 460 1.79 51.16 18.72
C GLU A 460 1.54 52.62 18.33
N MET A 461 0.31 52.98 17.96
CA MET A 461 -0.07 54.35 17.56
C MET A 461 -0.14 55.37 18.71
N LYS A 462 -0.09 54.93 19.97
CA LYS A 462 -0.16 55.80 21.16
C LYS A 462 1.09 55.78 22.04
N ALA A 463 2.17 55.12 21.59
CA ALA A 463 3.52 55.34 22.09
C ALA A 463 4.12 56.58 21.41
#